data_AF-A0A935M8W2-F1
#
_entry.id   AF-A0A935M8W2-F1
#
_cell.length_a   1.000
_cell.length_b   1.000
_cell.length_c   1.000
_cell.angle_alpha   90.00
_cell.angle_beta   90.00
_cell.angle_gamma   90.00
#
_symmetry.space_group_name_H-M   'P 1'
#
loop_
_entity.id
_entity.type
_entity.pdbx_description
1 polymer ?
#
loop_
_entity_poly.entity_id
_entity_poly.type
_entity_poly.pdbx_seq_one_letter_code
_entity_poly.pdbx_strand_id
1 'polypeptide(L)'
;MKEWDEKYRDQGLIIIGNHYPEFFFEEDLANLKAAVAENGIKYAVAQDNDGTTWRAYKNRYWPTLYLIDKNGHIRYIHIGEGRYEETDTAIQSLLAEQYP
;
A
#
# COMPACT_ATOMS: atom_id res chain seq x y z
N MET A 1 -1.37 4.96 6.70
CA MET A 1 -2.20 4.09 5.82
C MET A 1 -3.68 4.07 6.20
N LYS A 2 -4.10 3.55 7.38
CA LYS A 2 -5.53 3.50 7.76
C LYS A 2 -6.20 4.88 7.73
N GLU A 3 -5.52 5.90 8.25
CA GLU A 3 -6.02 7.28 8.23
C GLU A 3 -6.21 7.83 6.81
N TRP A 4 -5.27 7.54 5.89
CA TRP A 4 -5.41 7.93 4.48
C TRP A 4 -6.55 7.20 3.78
N ASP A 5 -6.72 5.90 4.06
CA ASP A 5 -7.83 5.11 3.56
C ASP A 5 -9.17 5.72 4.00
N GLU A 6 -9.33 6.00 5.30
CA GLU A 6 -10.56 6.62 5.80
C GLU A 6 -10.80 8.04 5.27
N LYS A 7 -9.73 8.84 5.13
CA LYS A 7 -9.81 10.23 4.67
C LYS A 7 -10.12 10.36 3.17
N TYR A 8 -9.59 9.47 2.35
CA TYR A 8 -9.53 9.67 0.89
C TYR A 8 -10.20 8.58 0.05
N ARG A 9 -10.67 7.46 0.61
CA ARG A 9 -11.33 6.40 -0.18
C ARG A 9 -12.50 6.90 -1.01
N ASP A 10 -13.31 7.78 -0.44
CA ASP A 10 -14.48 8.34 -1.13
C ASP A 10 -14.11 9.45 -2.15
N GLN A 11 -12.83 9.86 -2.15
CA GLN A 11 -12.27 10.83 -3.09
C GLN A 11 -11.53 10.16 -4.25
N GLY A 12 -11.44 8.82 -4.25
CA GLY A 12 -10.81 8.03 -5.29
C GLY A 12 -9.44 7.44 -4.94
N LEU A 13 -8.97 7.56 -3.69
CA LEU A 13 -7.77 6.83 -3.25
C LEU A 13 -8.11 5.35 -3.07
N ILE A 14 -7.35 4.48 -3.72
CA ILE A 14 -7.40 3.03 -3.50
C ILE A 14 -6.07 2.61 -2.87
N ILE A 15 -6.15 1.90 -1.75
CA ILE A 15 -4.98 1.30 -1.10
C ILE A 15 -5.03 -0.22 -1.29
N ILE A 16 -3.90 -0.79 -1.68
CA ILE A 16 -3.67 -2.24 -1.72
C ILE A 16 -2.40 -2.52 -0.93
N GLY A 17 -2.51 -3.31 0.14
CA GLY A 17 -1.35 -3.83 0.87
C GLY A 17 -0.81 -5.08 0.19
N ASN A 18 0.42 -5.05 -0.31
CA ASN A 18 1.12 -6.25 -0.77
C ASN A 18 1.87 -6.88 0.40
N HIS A 19 1.32 -7.95 0.97
CA HIS A 19 1.95 -8.70 2.05
C HIS A 19 2.96 -9.70 1.47
N TYR A 20 4.23 -9.31 1.47
CA TYR A 20 5.35 -10.23 1.27
C TYR A 20 5.90 -10.59 2.67
N PRO A 21 5.94 -11.87 3.06
CA PRO A 21 6.32 -12.28 4.40
C PRO A 21 7.84 -12.14 4.64
N GLU A 22 8.20 -11.68 5.84
CA GLU A 22 9.57 -11.69 6.36
C GLU A 22 9.88 -13.04 7.05
N PHE A 23 8.88 -13.62 7.71
CA PHE A 23 8.99 -14.89 8.42
C PHE A 23 8.02 -15.95 7.88
N PHE A 24 8.40 -17.23 7.98
CA PHE A 24 7.60 -18.35 7.47
C PHE A 24 6.16 -18.41 8.04
N PHE A 25 5.95 -18.01 9.30
CA PHE A 25 4.60 -18.02 9.89
C PHE A 25 3.67 -16.96 9.29
N GLU A 26 4.21 -15.95 8.62
CA GLU A 26 3.45 -14.90 7.94
C GLU A 26 2.93 -15.34 6.57
N GLU A 27 3.40 -16.49 6.05
CA GLU A 27 2.87 -17.11 4.83
C GLU A 27 1.49 -17.74 5.05
N ASP A 28 1.13 -18.06 6.29
CA ASP A 28 -0.15 -18.67 6.61
C ASP A 28 -1.30 -17.66 6.43
N LEU A 29 -2.26 -18.00 5.56
CA LEU A 29 -3.39 -17.13 5.24
C LEU A 29 -4.30 -16.86 6.45
N ALA A 30 -4.44 -17.80 7.39
CA ALA A 30 -5.24 -17.59 8.59
C ALA A 30 -4.56 -16.59 9.53
N ASN A 31 -3.23 -16.68 9.68
CA ASN A 31 -2.46 -15.69 10.43
C ASN A 31 -2.57 -14.29 9.80
N LEU A 32 -2.42 -14.18 8.48
CA LEU A 32 -2.59 -12.90 7.77
C LEU A 32 -4.00 -12.33 7.96
N LYS A 33 -5.04 -13.15 7.81
CA LYS A 33 -6.44 -12.72 8.03
C LYS A 33 -6.68 -12.24 9.45
N ALA A 34 -6.14 -12.94 10.44
CA ALA A 34 -6.23 -12.55 11.84
C ALA A 34 -5.56 -11.19 12.07
N ALA A 35 -4.34 -11.00 11.57
CA ALA A 35 -3.62 -9.74 11.69
C ALA A 35 -4.33 -8.57 11.00
N VAL A 36 -4.90 -8.78 9.80
CA VAL A 36 -5.71 -7.78 9.09
C VAL A 36 -6.92 -7.36 9.91
N ALA A 37 -7.63 -8.32 10.50
CA ALA A 37 -8.81 -8.06 11.33
C ALA A 37 -8.44 -7.34 12.64
N GLU A 38 -7.41 -7.82 13.35
CA GLU A 38 -6.93 -7.25 14.61
C GLU A 38 -6.46 -5.80 14.46
N ASN A 39 -5.79 -5.49 13.33
CA ASN A 39 -5.33 -4.13 13.05
C ASN A 39 -6.43 -3.22 12.49
N GLY A 40 -7.63 -3.73 12.25
CA GLY A 40 -8.74 -2.96 11.68
C GLY A 40 -8.46 -2.47 10.26
N ILE A 41 -7.73 -3.25 9.47
CA ILE A 41 -7.40 -2.92 8.08
C ILE A 41 -8.64 -3.15 7.22
N LYS A 42 -9.12 -2.09 6.55
CA LYS A 42 -10.32 -2.12 5.70
C LYS A 42 -10.02 -2.08 4.19
N TYR A 43 -8.79 -1.74 3.82
CA TYR A 43 -8.33 -1.76 2.43
C TYR A 43 -7.93 -3.19 2.02
N ALA A 44 -7.83 -3.43 0.71
CA ALA A 44 -7.51 -4.76 0.19
C ALA A 44 -6.07 -5.16 0.55
N VAL A 45 -5.87 -6.44 0.84
CA VAL A 45 -4.54 -7.02 1.11
C VAL A 45 -4.34 -8.21 0.19
N ALA A 46 -3.27 -8.17 -0.59
CA ALA A 46 -2.81 -9.29 -1.41
C ALA A 46 -1.73 -10.07 -0.64
N GLN A 47 -1.84 -11.40 -0.64
CA GLN A 47 -0.79 -12.28 -0.13
C GLN A 47 0.16 -12.63 -1.26
N ASP A 48 1.43 -12.25 -1.14
CA ASP A 48 2.47 -12.40 -2.16
C ASP A 48 3.57 -13.33 -1.67
N ASN A 49 3.22 -14.51 -1.14
CA ASN A 49 4.18 -15.46 -0.55
C ASN A 49 5.33 -15.82 -1.52
N ASP A 50 5.04 -15.94 -2.81
CA ASP A 50 6.05 -16.23 -3.83
C ASP A 50 6.93 -15.02 -4.17
N GLY A 51 6.61 -13.82 -3.68
CA GLY A 51 7.32 -12.57 -3.96
C GLY A 51 7.24 -12.11 -5.42
N THR A 52 6.19 -12.50 -6.15
CA THR A 52 6.04 -12.19 -7.58
C THR A 52 5.81 -10.69 -7.77
N THR A 53 4.91 -10.09 -7.00
CA THR A 53 4.65 -8.65 -7.05
C THR A 53 5.84 -7.87 -6.50
N TRP A 54 6.39 -8.33 -5.37
CA TRP A 54 7.58 -7.75 -4.74
C TRP A 54 8.74 -7.61 -5.74
N ARG A 55 9.06 -8.68 -6.48
CA ARG A 55 10.10 -8.66 -7.51
C ARG A 55 9.73 -7.82 -8.72
N ALA A 56 8.47 -7.83 -9.15
CA ALA A 56 8.00 -7.01 -10.28
C ALA A 56 8.19 -5.50 -10.00
N TYR A 57 7.94 -5.07 -8.77
CA TYR A 57 8.18 -3.69 -8.30
C TYR A 57 9.65 -3.40 -7.97
N LYS A 58 10.54 -4.40 -8.14
CA LYS A 58 11.96 -4.35 -7.76
C LYS A 58 12.15 -3.90 -6.31
N ASN A 59 11.21 -4.25 -5.42
CA ASN A 59 11.25 -3.85 -4.03
C ASN A 59 12.34 -4.62 -3.27
N ARG A 60 12.89 -4.00 -2.23
CA ARG A 60 13.95 -4.57 -1.38
C ARG A 60 13.77 -4.30 0.11
N TYR A 61 12.77 -3.51 0.50
CA TYR A 61 12.64 -3.01 1.86
C TYR A 61 11.19 -3.01 2.31
N TRP A 62 11.00 -3.33 3.59
CA TRP A 62 9.75 -3.07 4.31
C TRP A 62 9.90 -1.82 5.21
N PRO A 63 8.84 -0.99 5.34
CA PRO A 63 7.78 -0.81 4.35
C PRO A 63 8.31 -0.08 3.10
N THR A 64 7.62 -0.23 1.98
CA THR A 64 7.80 0.64 0.80
C THR A 64 6.43 1.02 0.25
N LEU A 65 6.24 2.31 0.00
CA LEU A 65 5.02 2.86 -0.60
C LEU A 65 5.29 3.26 -2.06
N TYR A 66 4.31 2.96 -2.92
CA TYR A 66 4.27 3.40 -4.31
C TYR A 66 2.94 4.12 -4.52
N LEU A 67 2.97 5.40 -4.92
CA LEU A 67 1.76 6.07 -5.38
C LEU A 67 1.69 6.00 -6.90
N ILE A 68 0.54 5.56 -7.38
CA ILE A 68 0.25 5.34 -8.79
C ILE A 68 -0.86 6.32 -9.18
N ASP A 69 -0.67 7.07 -10.25
CA ASP A 69 -1.68 8.01 -10.73
C ASP A 69 -2.82 7.33 -11.50
N LYS A 70 -3.79 8.14 -11.91
CA LYS A 70 -4.99 7.72 -12.67
C LYS A 70 -4.66 7.07 -14.02
N ASN A 71 -3.44 7.23 -14.53
CA ASN A 71 -2.96 6.65 -15.77
C ASN A 71 -2.09 5.39 -15.55
N GLY A 72 -1.93 4.95 -14.30
CA GLY A 72 -1.13 3.78 -13.97
C GLY A 72 0.37 4.05 -13.86
N HIS A 73 0.81 5.32 -13.82
CA HIS A 73 2.22 5.63 -13.65
C HIS A 73 2.61 5.76 -12.18
N ILE A 74 3.76 5.22 -11.80
CA ILE A 74 4.33 5.46 -10.47
C ILE A 74 4.85 6.90 -10.43
N ARG A 75 4.33 7.68 -9.48
CA ARG A 75 4.65 9.12 -9.31
C ARG A 75 5.40 9.43 -8.03
N TYR A 76 5.39 8.51 -7.08
CA TYR A 76 6.07 8.64 -5.80
C TYR A 76 6.48 7.27 -5.30
N ILE A 77 7.68 7.19 -4.72
CA ILE A 77 8.19 6.01 -4.03
C ILE A 77 8.77 6.46 -2.70
N HIS A 78 8.35 5.81 -1.62
CA HIS A 78 8.94 6.02 -0.30
C HIS A 78 9.39 4.69 0.28
N ILE A 79 10.66 4.62 0.65
CA ILE A 79 11.28 3.47 1.31
C ILE A 79 11.44 3.80 2.79
N GLY A 80 11.04 2.85 3.65
CA GLY A 80 11.15 2.95 5.09
C GLY A 80 9.95 3.64 5.74
N GLU A 81 10.00 3.72 7.07
CA GLU A 81 8.98 4.37 7.89
C GLU A 81 9.12 5.91 7.87
N GLY A 82 8.00 6.62 8.02
CA GLY A 82 7.96 8.07 8.16
C GLY A 82 7.44 8.83 6.94
N ARG A 83 7.88 10.09 6.80
CA ARG A 83 7.49 11.00 5.70
C ARG A 83 5.98 11.10 5.47
N TYR A 84 5.22 11.06 6.56
CA TYR A 84 3.77 10.97 6.50
C TYR A 84 3.13 12.23 5.88
N GLU A 85 3.59 13.42 6.26
CA GLU A 85 3.09 14.69 5.68
C GLU A 85 3.40 14.81 4.19
N GLU A 86 4.60 14.39 3.79
CA GLU A 86 5.04 14.39 2.40
C GLU A 86 4.23 13.39 1.56
N THR A 87 3.94 12.21 2.12
CA THR A 87 3.09 11.20 1.48
C THR A 87 1.64 11.70 1.38
N ASP A 88 1.09 12.31 2.43
CA ASP A 88 -0.27 12.89 2.42
C ASP A 88 -0.38 14.00 1.36
N THR A 89 0.62 14.87 1.26
CA THR A 89 0.69 15.91 0.21
C THR A 89 0.74 15.30 -1.19
N ALA A 90 1.54 14.25 -1.40
CA ALA A 90 1.61 13.55 -2.68
C ALA A 90 0.27 12.91 -3.06
N ILE A 91 -0.42 12.29 -2.10
CA ILE A 91 -1.77 11.74 -2.30
C ILE A 91 -2.75 12.84 -2.74
N GLN A 92 -2.80 13.96 -2.01
CA GLN A 92 -3.68 15.08 -2.34
C GLN A 92 -3.42 15.64 -3.75
N SER A 93 -2.15 15.76 -4.13
CA SER A 93 -1.75 16.20 -5.45
C SER A 93 -2.30 15.29 -6.55
N LEU A 94 -2.14 13.97 -6.42
CA LEU A 94 -2.63 13.00 -7.41
C LEU A 94 -4.16 12.90 -7.44
N LEU A 95 -4.84 13.10 -6.30
CA LEU A 95 -6.30 13.14 -6.26
C LEU A 95 -6.85 14.34 -7.04
N ALA A 96 -6.18 15.50 -6.94
CA ALA A 96 -6.55 16.73 -7.63
C ALA A 96 -6.30 16.73 -9.15
N GLU A 97 -5.43 15.83 -9.66
CA GLU A 97 -5.21 15.68 -11.11
C GLU A 97 -6.53 15.29 -11.81
N GLN A 98 -6.80 15.85 -12.99
CA GLN A 98 -7.99 15.44 -13.77
C GLN A 98 -7.72 14.14 -14.50
N TYR A 99 -8.76 13.31 -14.68
CA TYR A 99 -8.69 12.24 -15.68
C TYR A 99 -8.47 12.89 -17.06
N PRO A 100 -7.56 12.37 -17.90
CA PRO A 100 -7.45 12.83 -19.27
C PRO A 100 -8.74 12.62 -20.07
#